data_AF-A0AAN9G4A2-F1
#
_entry.id   AF-A0AAN9G4A2-F1
#
_cell.length_a   1.000
_cell.length_b   1.000
_cell.length_c   1.000
_cell.angle_alpha   90.00
_cell.angle_beta   90.00
_cell.angle_gamma   90.00
#
_symmetry.space_group_name_H-M   'P 1'
#
loop_
_entity.id
_entity.type
_entity.pdbx_description
1 polymer ?
#
loop_
_entity_poly.entity_id
_entity_poly.type
_entity_poly.pdbx_seq_one_letter_code
_entity_poly.pdbx_strand_id
1 'polypeptide(L)'
;MRTSLYCGKLARLVVVLSVTVIYLYHTQWWTLLLPVQNAAPTLAPIASVTALRHMTSSHNAFIQRKPSQGAYKEDNVTALSKPSQGTHKEDNVTAGAKSSQPPLATDRYIIYYCKGACGGWADRLKGIAIAYVIANLTHRRFGIKIPDIPCPLREFLLPAEVPWDLPDSLDLQSDAKMYSRLDSVAFYKSMPSVNFSEVFTARVALFKANLDYFDLLKQNALYERQLQWMRPLTNDQIFARIFHQLFRPAPRVARALQSVLASAKPSPDHRLLCAHVRFASNSEVLRDTTRRHTTAHGHTVLHFLHSLDPASPLYNVTTATAALPTSYATITADLPLSYAFANAALPPSYAFANAALPPSRAKADNYRFFVTSDSQVYIDQAGEVFGARFVRTSGQFVHVDRKGGQRGQEVCEGFTKVLVDQLLLARCDVLVVSMSGLSRQAAYIRGTDSGLYCILMTGQLVQCQPSHLRQLYHVMG
;
A
#
# COMPACT_ATOMS: atom_id res chain seq x y z
N MET A 1 55.27 -34.32 -53.95
CA MET A 1 56.10 -33.25 -53.36
C MET A 1 55.54 -32.97 -51.96
N ARG A 2 56.23 -33.48 -50.93
CA ARG A 2 56.99 -32.68 -49.94
C ARG A 2 56.12 -31.89 -48.96
N THR A 3 56.12 -32.35 -47.69
CA THR A 3 56.35 -31.61 -46.42
C THR A 3 55.57 -30.31 -46.15
N SER A 4 55.22 -29.86 -44.95
CA SER A 4 55.29 -30.26 -43.53
C SER A 4 54.94 -28.96 -42.77
N LEU A 5 54.57 -29.06 -41.49
CA LEU A 5 54.68 -28.01 -40.44
C LEU A 5 53.87 -26.71 -40.61
N TYR A 6 52.92 -26.47 -39.71
CA TYR A 6 53.08 -25.55 -38.56
C TYR A 6 51.79 -25.56 -37.72
N CYS A 7 51.82 -26.32 -36.63
CA CYS A 7 50.86 -26.22 -35.54
C CYS A 7 51.65 -25.69 -34.33
N GLY A 8 51.35 -24.46 -33.90
CA GLY A 8 52.12 -23.81 -32.84
C GLY A 8 51.45 -22.56 -32.29
N LYS A 9 50.91 -22.70 -31.08
CA LYS A 9 50.82 -21.68 -30.02
C LYS A 9 49.91 -20.46 -30.26
N LEU A 10 48.67 -20.58 -29.79
CA LEU A 10 47.88 -19.45 -29.30
C LEU A 10 47.04 -19.89 -28.08
N ALA A 11 47.73 -20.36 -27.05
CA ALA A 11 47.21 -20.53 -25.71
C ALA A 11 48.14 -19.78 -24.76
N ARG A 12 47.89 -18.47 -24.61
CA ARG A 12 48.40 -17.56 -23.56
C ARG A 12 47.97 -16.13 -23.91
N LEU A 13 46.69 -15.80 -23.72
CA LEU A 13 46.25 -14.41 -23.68
C LEU A 13 44.90 -14.21 -22.96
N VAL A 14 44.69 -14.84 -21.80
CA VAL A 14 43.56 -14.47 -20.90
C VAL A 14 43.93 -14.69 -19.43
N VAL A 15 45.07 -14.18 -18.96
CA VAL A 15 45.34 -14.00 -17.52
C VAL A 15 46.40 -12.91 -17.36
N VAL A 16 46.08 -11.65 -17.66
CA VAL A 16 46.69 -10.44 -17.04
C VAL A 16 45.79 -9.27 -17.44
N LEU A 17 44.75 -8.98 -16.66
CA LEU A 17 44.04 -7.69 -16.63
C LEU A 17 43.01 -7.73 -15.49
N SER A 18 43.47 -7.89 -14.25
CA SER A 18 42.59 -7.83 -13.06
C SER A 18 43.29 -7.32 -11.79
N VAL A 19 44.46 -6.70 -11.87
CA VAL A 19 45.19 -6.22 -10.68
C VAL A 19 45.93 -4.91 -10.98
N THR A 20 45.23 -3.84 -11.37
CA THR A 20 45.82 -2.48 -11.35
C THR A 20 44.77 -1.35 -11.32
N VAL A 21 43.76 -1.40 -10.44
CA VAL A 21 42.97 -0.19 -10.07
C VAL A 21 42.53 -0.25 -8.60
N ILE A 22 43.44 -0.66 -7.71
CA ILE A 22 43.29 -0.50 -6.25
C ILE A 22 44.66 -0.08 -5.76
N TYR A 23 45.00 1.20 -5.91
CA TYR A 23 46.05 1.92 -5.15
C TYR A 23 46.19 3.29 -5.81
N LEU A 24 45.45 4.27 -5.30
CA LEU A 24 45.76 5.71 -5.34
C LEU A 24 44.53 6.44 -4.81
N TYR A 25 44.35 6.46 -3.49
CA TYR A 25 43.76 7.56 -2.73
C TYR A 25 44.02 7.26 -1.26
N HIS A 26 45.24 7.56 -0.82
CA HIS A 26 45.56 7.66 0.59
C HIS A 26 46.17 9.03 0.86
N THR A 27 45.73 9.59 1.99
CA THR A 27 46.43 10.53 2.85
C THR A 27 46.77 11.91 2.30
N GLN A 28 46.01 12.90 2.77
CA GLN A 28 46.55 13.98 3.61
C GLN A 28 45.36 14.79 4.10
N TRP A 29 45.13 14.90 5.41
CA TRP A 29 44.76 16.13 6.11
C TRP A 29 44.99 15.91 7.61
N TRP A 30 45.77 16.82 8.17
CA TRP A 30 46.33 16.80 9.51
C TRP A 30 45.31 17.19 10.59
N THR A 31 45.63 16.70 11.79
CA THR A 31 45.19 17.06 13.13
C THR A 31 44.90 18.54 13.38
N LEU A 32 43.77 18.83 14.05
CA LEU A 32 43.61 19.95 14.99
C LEU A 32 42.58 19.56 16.06
N LEU A 33 43.11 19.26 17.25
CA LEU A 33 42.40 19.16 18.52
C LEU A 33 42.24 20.56 19.11
N LEU A 34 41.03 20.98 19.47
CA LEU A 34 40.74 21.98 20.52
C LEU A 34 39.25 21.87 20.97
N PRO A 35 38.87 22.40 22.15
CA PRO A 35 38.13 21.62 23.15
C PRO A 35 36.64 21.94 23.25
N VAL A 36 35.97 21.00 23.92
CA VAL A 36 34.58 21.07 24.41
C VAL A 36 34.42 22.25 25.37
N GLN A 37 33.53 23.19 25.03
CA GLN A 37 32.94 24.13 25.99
C GLN A 37 31.43 23.90 26.06
N ASN A 38 30.98 23.54 27.26
CA ASN A 38 29.59 23.49 27.67
C ASN A 38 29.00 24.90 27.67
N ALA A 39 27.95 25.13 26.90
CA ALA A 39 27.06 26.27 27.07
C ALA A 39 25.62 25.76 27.15
N ALA A 40 25.07 25.82 28.35
CA ALA A 40 23.65 25.60 28.61
C ALA A 40 22.82 26.75 28.00
N PRO A 41 21.66 26.49 27.37
CA PRO A 41 20.76 27.55 26.99
C PRO A 41 19.92 27.98 28.21
N THR A 42 20.04 29.26 28.55
CA THR A 42 19.16 29.99 29.45
C THR A 42 17.75 30.05 28.86
N LEU A 43 16.78 29.51 29.60
CA LEU A 43 15.35 29.68 29.36
C LEU A 43 14.94 31.11 29.76
N ALA A 44 14.49 31.90 28.77
CA ALA A 44 13.75 33.14 29.01
C ALA A 44 12.23 32.83 29.06
N PRO A 45 11.45 33.54 29.88
CA PRO A 45 10.06 33.20 30.17
C PRO A 45 9.12 33.59 29.01
N ILE A 46 8.20 32.68 28.70
CA ILE A 46 7.09 32.89 27.77
C ILE A 46 6.12 33.90 28.39
N ALA A 47 5.94 35.03 27.71
CA ALA A 47 4.89 35.99 28.00
C ALA A 47 3.51 35.46 27.57
N SER A 48 2.54 35.73 28.44
CA SER A 48 1.09 35.50 28.39
C SER A 48 0.43 35.18 27.04
N VAL A 49 -0.27 34.04 27.05
CA VAL A 49 -1.34 33.68 26.11
C VAL A 49 -2.61 34.44 26.49
N THR A 50 -3.01 35.42 25.69
CA THR A 50 -4.39 35.93 25.68
C THR A 50 -4.74 36.42 24.28
N ALA A 51 -5.20 35.51 23.42
CA ALA A 51 -6.14 35.75 22.30
C ALA A 51 -6.10 34.58 21.32
N LEU A 52 -7.13 33.72 21.35
CA LEU A 52 -7.85 33.19 20.17
C LEU A 52 -8.86 32.13 20.67
N ARG A 53 -9.92 32.58 21.35
CA ARG A 53 -11.18 31.84 21.41
C ARG A 53 -12.03 32.34 20.25
N HIS A 54 -12.04 31.59 19.15
CA HIS A 54 -13.15 31.42 18.20
C HIS A 54 -12.59 30.68 16.98
N MET A 55 -12.81 29.35 16.94
CA MET A 55 -12.80 28.45 15.76
C MET A 55 -12.26 27.05 16.11
N THR A 56 -12.94 26.32 16.99
CA THR A 56 -12.63 24.89 17.26
C THR A 56 -13.86 23.99 17.41
N SER A 57 -14.99 24.33 16.76
CA SER A 57 -16.23 23.53 16.91
C SER A 57 -16.50 22.50 15.79
N SER A 58 -15.70 22.40 14.72
CA SER A 58 -16.09 21.57 13.55
C SER A 58 -15.09 20.51 13.08
N HIS A 59 -13.97 20.28 13.77
CA HIS A 59 -12.89 19.42 13.23
C HIS A 59 -12.72 18.03 13.87
N ASN A 60 -13.46 17.66 14.92
CA ASN A 60 -13.31 16.34 15.57
C ASN A 60 -14.43 15.32 15.28
N ALA A 61 -15.41 15.62 14.42
CA ALA A 61 -16.53 14.71 14.15
C ALA A 61 -16.30 13.72 12.99
N PHE A 62 -15.16 13.78 12.28
CA PHE A 62 -14.99 13.04 11.02
C PHE A 62 -14.27 11.68 11.14
N ILE A 63 -13.64 11.35 12.27
CA ILE A 63 -12.85 10.10 12.43
C ILE A 63 -13.56 9.00 13.25
N GLN A 64 -14.78 9.22 13.76
CA GLN A 64 -15.55 8.16 14.44
C GLN A 64 -16.97 7.98 13.92
N ARG A 65 -17.16 7.83 12.60
CA ARG A 65 -18.37 7.15 12.12
C ARG A 65 -18.20 5.65 12.30
N LYS A 66 -18.79 5.11 13.39
CA LYS A 66 -19.15 3.68 13.46
C LYS A 66 -19.94 3.34 12.19
N PRO A 67 -19.67 2.19 11.53
CA PRO A 67 -20.49 1.76 10.42
C PRO A 67 -21.92 1.54 10.93
N SER A 68 -22.87 2.35 10.46
CA SER A 68 -24.28 2.04 10.58
C SER A 68 -24.52 0.71 9.86
N GLN A 69 -24.95 -0.31 10.59
CA GLN A 69 -25.52 -1.53 10.01
C GLN A 69 -26.78 -1.15 9.24
N GLY A 70 -26.61 -0.75 7.98
CA GLY A 70 -27.70 -0.70 7.03
C GLY A 70 -28.01 -2.12 6.61
N ALA A 71 -29.10 -2.67 7.11
CA ALA A 71 -29.69 -3.89 6.59
C ALA A 71 -29.93 -3.70 5.08
N TYR A 72 -29.17 -4.43 4.27
CA TYR A 72 -29.51 -4.62 2.85
C TYR A 72 -30.79 -5.45 2.83
N LYS A 73 -31.91 -4.83 2.46
CA LYS A 73 -33.11 -5.59 2.10
C LYS A 73 -32.82 -6.30 0.78
N GLU A 74 -32.90 -7.62 0.81
CA GLU A 74 -33.01 -8.46 -0.39
C GLU A 74 -34.39 -8.23 -1.00
N ASP A 75 -34.45 -7.60 -2.18
CA ASP A 75 -35.68 -7.58 -2.97
C ASP A 75 -35.74 -8.87 -3.79
N ASN A 76 -36.62 -9.78 -3.35
CA ASN A 76 -37.03 -10.95 -4.10
C ASN A 76 -37.87 -10.52 -5.30
N VAL A 77 -37.43 -10.93 -6.49
CA VAL A 77 -38.14 -10.77 -7.75
C VAL A 77 -39.22 -11.86 -7.86
N THR A 78 -40.50 -11.49 -7.77
CA THR A 78 -41.56 -12.23 -8.47
C THR A 78 -42.81 -11.36 -8.72
N ALA A 79 -43.18 -11.31 -10.00
CA ALA A 79 -44.51 -11.13 -10.61
C ALA A 79 -45.34 -9.83 -10.45
N LEU A 80 -45.88 -9.43 -11.62
CA LEU A 80 -46.82 -8.36 -11.94
C LEU A 80 -48.03 -8.21 -10.99
N SER A 81 -48.38 -6.96 -10.66
CA SER A 81 -49.74 -6.40 -10.85
C SER A 81 -49.75 -4.87 -10.72
N LYS A 82 -50.75 -4.25 -11.36
CA LYS A 82 -50.94 -2.81 -11.68
C LYS A 82 -51.45 -1.96 -10.49
N PRO A 83 -51.51 -0.61 -10.62
CA PRO A 83 -51.34 0.33 -9.50
C PRO A 83 -52.66 0.81 -8.87
N SER A 84 -52.59 1.15 -7.58
CA SER A 84 -53.61 1.89 -6.83
C SER A 84 -53.04 3.24 -6.40
N GLN A 85 -53.70 4.31 -6.83
CA GLN A 85 -53.43 5.70 -6.44
C GLN A 85 -53.74 5.89 -4.94
N GLY A 86 -52.81 6.50 -4.21
CA GLY A 86 -52.99 6.95 -2.84
C GLY A 86 -52.19 8.22 -2.60
N THR A 87 -52.89 9.34 -2.53
CA THR A 87 -52.37 10.68 -2.25
C THR A 87 -52.00 10.82 -0.78
N HIS A 88 -50.71 10.99 -0.47
CA HIS A 88 -50.24 11.48 0.83
C HIS A 88 -49.50 12.81 0.66
N LYS A 89 -50.03 13.83 1.35
CA LYS A 89 -49.37 15.12 1.61
C LYS A 89 -48.18 14.87 2.53
N GLU A 90 -47.01 15.34 2.14
CA GLU A 90 -45.81 15.35 2.95
C GLU A 90 -45.36 16.79 3.16
N ASP A 91 -45.17 17.15 4.43
CA ASP A 91 -44.90 18.51 4.90
C ASP A 91 -43.46 18.94 4.64
N ASN A 92 -43.32 20.16 4.13
CA ASN A 92 -42.06 20.84 3.82
C ASN A 92 -41.26 21.16 5.09
N VAL A 93 -40.11 20.49 5.27
CA VAL A 93 -39.03 20.95 6.16
C VAL A 93 -37.86 21.43 5.29
N THR A 94 -37.70 22.75 5.23
CA THR A 94 -36.61 23.48 4.58
C THR A 94 -35.24 23.10 5.13
N ALA A 95 -34.50 22.27 4.40
CA ALA A 95 -33.08 22.04 4.61
C ALA A 95 -32.25 23.12 3.88
N GLY A 96 -31.37 23.79 4.62
CA GLY A 96 -30.51 24.87 4.15
C GLY A 96 -29.70 24.51 2.90
N ALA A 97 -29.79 25.39 1.91
CA ALA A 97 -29.13 25.29 0.62
C ALA A 97 -27.61 25.15 0.77
N LYS A 98 -27.08 23.98 0.40
CA LYS A 98 -25.68 23.84 0.02
C LYS A 98 -25.46 24.72 -1.20
N SER A 99 -24.53 25.66 -1.09
CA SER A 99 -24.02 26.51 -2.17
C SER A 99 -23.73 25.67 -3.42
N SER A 100 -24.66 25.71 -4.37
CA SER A 100 -24.58 25.10 -5.69
C SER A 100 -24.04 26.15 -6.65
N GLN A 101 -22.74 26.47 -6.57
CA GLN A 101 -22.11 27.08 -7.73
C GLN A 101 -21.95 25.99 -8.80
N PRO A 102 -22.61 26.12 -9.97
CA PRO A 102 -22.37 25.20 -11.07
C PRO A 102 -20.88 25.29 -11.42
N PRO A 103 -20.16 24.15 -11.49
CA PRO A 103 -18.74 24.19 -11.78
C PRO A 103 -18.54 24.89 -13.12
N LEU A 104 -17.67 25.91 -13.13
CA LEU A 104 -17.23 26.57 -14.36
C LEU A 104 -16.86 25.46 -15.35
N ALA A 105 -17.65 25.32 -16.42
CA ALA A 105 -17.52 24.24 -17.37
C ALA A 105 -16.29 24.49 -18.24
N THR A 106 -15.09 24.26 -17.68
CA THR A 106 -13.86 24.30 -18.46
C THR A 106 -13.85 23.08 -19.38
N ASP A 107 -13.59 23.32 -20.67
CA ASP A 107 -13.44 22.31 -21.71
C ASP A 107 -12.01 21.72 -21.74
N ARG A 108 -11.22 22.02 -20.70
CA ARG A 108 -9.82 21.65 -20.54
C ARG A 108 -9.66 20.52 -19.54
N TYR A 109 -8.83 19.54 -19.88
CA TYR A 109 -8.70 18.28 -19.13
C TYR A 109 -7.26 18.00 -18.73
N ILE A 110 -7.08 17.39 -17.55
CA ILE A 110 -5.93 16.56 -17.19
C ILE A 110 -6.44 15.13 -17.05
N ILE A 111 -5.97 14.23 -17.89
CA ILE A 111 -6.40 12.84 -17.91
C ILE A 111 -5.22 11.97 -17.51
N TYR A 112 -5.33 11.21 -16.42
CA TYR A 112 -4.38 10.13 -16.18
C TYR A 112 -4.54 9.10 -17.30
N TYR A 113 -3.51 8.96 -18.12
CA TYR A 113 -3.53 8.10 -19.29
C TYR A 113 -2.42 7.05 -19.21
N CYS A 114 -2.80 5.78 -19.21
CA CYS A 114 -1.84 4.68 -19.16
C CYS A 114 -2.12 3.66 -20.27
N LYS A 115 -1.31 3.74 -21.34
CA LYS A 115 -1.16 2.74 -22.39
C LYS A 115 0.30 2.26 -22.43
N GLY A 116 0.52 0.95 -22.50
CA GLY A 116 1.83 0.30 -22.37
C GLY A 116 2.33 0.22 -20.92
N ALA A 117 3.65 0.30 -20.74
CA ALA A 117 4.25 0.20 -19.41
C ALA A 117 3.94 1.46 -18.57
N CYS A 118 3.35 1.28 -17.38
CA CYS A 118 3.15 2.32 -16.37
C CYS A 118 3.52 1.85 -14.95
N GLY A 119 4.09 0.65 -14.84
CA GLY A 119 4.19 -0.06 -13.58
C GLY A 119 2.83 -0.58 -13.09
N GLY A 120 2.88 -1.28 -11.95
CA GLY A 120 1.76 -2.06 -11.43
C GLY A 120 0.60 -1.19 -10.99
N TRP A 121 -0.45 -1.82 -10.49
CA TRP A 121 -1.64 -1.11 -10.00
C TRP A 121 -1.30 0.02 -9.01
N ALA A 122 -0.35 -0.22 -8.10
CA ALA A 122 0.09 0.79 -7.15
C ALA A 122 0.83 1.98 -7.81
N ASP A 123 1.62 1.71 -8.85
CA ASP A 123 2.29 2.75 -9.64
C ASP A 123 1.28 3.62 -10.37
N ARG A 124 0.23 2.99 -10.93
CA ARG A 124 -0.87 3.69 -11.58
C ARG A 124 -1.65 4.55 -10.60
N LEU A 125 -1.95 4.06 -9.41
CA LEU A 125 -2.61 4.83 -8.36
C LEU A 125 -1.81 6.08 -7.94
N LYS A 126 -0.47 5.99 -7.87
CA LYS A 126 0.37 7.18 -7.64
C LYS A 126 0.20 8.21 -8.75
N GLY A 127 0.27 7.76 -10.01
CA GLY A 127 0.06 8.60 -11.19
C GLY A 127 -1.32 9.25 -11.26
N ILE A 128 -2.38 8.49 -10.93
CA ILE A 128 -3.76 8.99 -10.81
C ILE A 128 -3.85 10.09 -9.76
N ALA A 129 -3.27 9.87 -8.59
CA ALA A 129 -3.37 10.81 -7.48
C ALA A 129 -2.67 12.15 -7.79
N ILE A 130 -1.48 12.12 -8.39
CA ILE A 130 -0.80 13.36 -8.81
C ILE A 130 -1.53 14.04 -9.97
N ALA A 131 -2.10 13.29 -10.92
CA ALA A 131 -2.88 13.85 -12.02
C ALA A 131 -4.10 14.62 -11.51
N TYR A 132 -4.78 14.08 -10.49
CA TYR A 132 -5.89 14.75 -9.81
C TYR A 132 -5.45 16.07 -9.16
N VAL A 133 -4.33 16.07 -8.43
CA VAL A 133 -3.82 17.32 -7.82
C VAL A 133 -3.47 18.36 -8.89
N ILE A 134 -2.77 17.96 -9.97
CA ILE A 134 -2.45 18.86 -11.09
C ILE A 134 -3.72 19.42 -11.74
N ALA A 135 -4.76 18.59 -11.93
CA ALA A 135 -6.04 19.04 -12.48
C ALA A 135 -6.65 20.17 -11.63
N ASN A 136 -6.65 20.00 -10.30
CA ASN A 136 -7.16 21.01 -9.37
C ASN A 136 -6.31 22.30 -9.39
N LEU A 137 -4.97 22.19 -9.40
CA LEU A 137 -4.06 23.34 -9.44
C LEU A 137 -4.16 24.16 -10.72
N THR A 138 -4.59 23.53 -11.82
CA THR A 138 -4.72 24.17 -13.14
C THR A 138 -6.16 24.47 -13.52
N HIS A 139 -7.12 24.28 -12.61
CA HIS A 139 -8.56 24.47 -12.84
C HIS A 139 -9.11 23.70 -14.06
N ARG A 140 -8.65 22.45 -14.22
CA ARG A 140 -9.02 21.54 -15.31
C ARG A 140 -9.88 20.40 -14.80
N ARG A 141 -10.71 19.84 -15.69
CA ARG A 141 -11.44 18.62 -15.41
C ARG A 141 -10.48 17.44 -15.29
N PHE A 142 -10.61 16.68 -14.21
CA PHE A 142 -9.85 15.45 -14.02
C PHE A 142 -10.53 14.27 -14.71
N GLY A 143 -9.74 13.34 -15.28
CA GLY A 143 -10.27 12.08 -15.76
C GLY A 143 -9.26 10.94 -15.76
N ILE A 144 -9.75 9.71 -15.94
CA ILE A 144 -8.92 8.49 -15.93
C ILE A 144 -9.20 7.66 -17.18
N LYS A 145 -8.14 7.26 -17.89
CA LYS A 145 -8.21 6.33 -19.01
C LYS A 145 -7.02 5.35 -18.98
N ILE A 146 -7.31 4.06 -18.83
CA ILE A 146 -6.28 3.01 -18.77
C ILE A 146 -6.61 1.93 -19.81
N PRO A 147 -6.26 2.14 -21.10
CA PRO A 147 -6.65 1.20 -22.17
C PRO A 147 -6.06 -0.21 -22.05
N ASP A 148 -5.00 -0.43 -21.25
CA ASP A 148 -4.41 -1.76 -21.10
C ASP A 148 -5.22 -2.69 -20.19
N ILE A 149 -6.21 -2.18 -19.44
CA ILE A 149 -7.14 -3.03 -18.71
C ILE A 149 -8.29 -3.34 -19.68
N PRO A 150 -8.52 -4.61 -20.06
CA PRO A 150 -9.49 -4.96 -21.08
C PRO A 150 -10.94 -4.66 -20.65
N CYS A 151 -11.21 -4.54 -19.35
CA CYS A 151 -12.49 -4.09 -18.83
C CYS A 151 -12.45 -2.62 -18.40
N PRO A 152 -13.56 -1.87 -18.56
CA PRO A 152 -13.71 -0.52 -18.04
C PRO A 152 -13.39 -0.45 -16.55
N LEU A 153 -12.65 0.59 -16.12
CA LEU A 153 -12.33 0.80 -14.70
C LEU A 153 -13.58 0.82 -13.80
N ARG A 154 -14.71 1.32 -14.34
CA ARG A 154 -16.03 1.35 -13.70
C ARG A 154 -16.56 -0.01 -13.25
N GLU A 155 -16.11 -1.11 -13.86
CA GLU A 155 -16.48 -2.46 -13.39
C GLU A 155 -15.87 -2.78 -12.02
N PHE A 156 -14.83 -2.05 -11.62
CA PHE A 156 -14.07 -2.31 -10.41
C PHE A 156 -14.15 -1.17 -9.39
N LEU A 157 -14.03 0.07 -9.86
CA LEU A 157 -14.06 1.28 -9.04
C LEU A 157 -15.03 2.28 -9.67
N LEU A 158 -15.90 2.84 -8.86
CA LEU A 158 -16.81 3.92 -9.26
C LEU A 158 -16.29 5.26 -8.71
N PRO A 159 -16.67 6.39 -9.33
CA PRO A 159 -16.49 7.69 -8.72
C PRO A 159 -17.13 7.75 -7.33
N ALA A 160 -16.39 8.31 -6.37
CA ALA A 160 -16.90 8.70 -5.06
C ALA A 160 -17.38 10.16 -5.10
N GLU A 161 -16.54 11.11 -4.69
CA GLU A 161 -16.88 12.54 -4.66
C GLU A 161 -16.52 13.27 -5.96
N VAL A 162 -15.48 12.81 -6.64
CA VAL A 162 -14.97 13.45 -7.86
C VAL A 162 -15.35 12.61 -9.08
N PRO A 163 -16.13 13.15 -10.03
CA PRO A 163 -16.37 12.48 -11.30
C PRO A 163 -15.09 12.49 -12.13
N TRP A 164 -14.56 11.31 -12.42
CA TRP A 164 -13.35 11.12 -13.26
C TRP A 164 -13.65 10.45 -14.61
N ASP A 165 -14.94 10.26 -14.90
CA ASP A 165 -15.38 9.71 -16.16
C ASP A 165 -15.29 10.75 -17.27
N LEU A 166 -14.88 10.28 -18.44
CA LEU A 166 -14.73 11.11 -19.62
C LEU A 166 -16.04 11.09 -20.42
N PRO A 167 -16.45 12.24 -21.00
CA PRO A 167 -17.56 12.25 -21.96
C PRO A 167 -17.25 11.39 -23.17
N ASP A 168 -18.24 10.67 -23.71
CA ASP A 168 -18.07 9.87 -24.93
C ASP A 168 -17.72 10.74 -26.14
N SER A 169 -18.13 12.01 -26.13
CA SER A 169 -17.83 13.00 -27.15
C SER A 169 -16.41 13.57 -27.09
N LEU A 170 -15.62 13.21 -26.08
CA LEU A 170 -14.27 13.75 -25.92
C LEU A 170 -13.30 13.07 -26.90
N ASP A 171 -12.96 13.76 -27.98
CA ASP A 171 -11.93 13.29 -28.91
C ASP A 171 -10.54 13.37 -28.27
N LEU A 172 -9.91 12.20 -28.10
CA LEU A 172 -8.56 12.07 -27.58
C LEU A 172 -7.49 12.05 -28.69
N GLN A 173 -7.86 12.17 -29.97
CA GLN A 173 -6.91 12.12 -31.09
C GLN A 173 -6.50 13.52 -31.57
N SER A 174 -7.45 14.42 -31.82
CA SER A 174 -7.15 15.74 -32.43
C SER A 174 -6.61 16.78 -31.44
N ASP A 175 -7.10 16.79 -30.19
CA ASP A 175 -6.85 17.88 -29.23
C ASP A 175 -5.98 17.49 -28.03
N ALA A 176 -5.45 16.26 -28.05
CA ALA A 176 -4.75 15.68 -26.92
C ALA A 176 -3.22 15.72 -27.10
N LYS A 177 -2.52 16.17 -26.06
CA LYS A 177 -1.06 16.10 -25.98
C LYS A 177 -0.63 15.14 -24.87
N MET A 178 0.29 14.23 -25.21
CA MET A 178 0.88 13.29 -24.26
C MET A 178 2.00 13.94 -23.45
N TYR A 179 1.91 13.83 -22.13
CA TYR A 179 2.89 14.28 -21.15
C TYR A 179 3.37 13.06 -20.34
N SER A 180 4.33 12.33 -20.89
CA SER A 180 4.94 11.20 -20.21
C SER A 180 6.00 11.66 -19.21
N ARG A 181 5.86 11.22 -17.96
CA ARG A 181 6.72 11.48 -16.79
C ARG A 181 7.01 10.20 -16.01
N LEU A 182 6.90 9.04 -16.67
CA LEU A 182 7.33 7.76 -16.11
C LEU A 182 8.79 7.85 -15.68
N ASP A 183 9.06 7.44 -14.44
CA ASP A 183 10.39 7.39 -13.84
C ASP A 183 11.19 8.70 -14.00
N SER A 184 10.49 9.83 -14.19
CA SER A 184 11.11 11.09 -14.53
C SER A 184 11.61 11.80 -13.28
N VAL A 185 12.85 11.52 -12.89
CA VAL A 185 13.54 12.19 -11.78
C VAL A 185 13.63 13.70 -12.02
N ALA A 186 13.83 14.13 -13.27
CA ALA A 186 13.86 15.56 -13.62
C ALA A 186 12.53 16.26 -13.31
N PHE A 187 11.40 15.65 -13.68
CA PHE A 187 10.09 16.21 -13.35
C PHE A 187 9.80 16.15 -11.86
N TYR A 188 10.20 15.08 -11.18
CA TYR A 188 10.11 14.98 -9.73
C TYR A 188 10.84 16.15 -9.05
N LYS A 189 12.12 16.38 -9.40
CA LYS A 189 12.92 17.49 -8.86
C LYS A 189 12.38 18.89 -9.21
N SER A 190 11.59 19.02 -10.28
CA SER A 190 10.96 20.29 -10.64
C SER A 190 9.72 20.64 -9.81
N MET A 191 9.17 19.69 -9.05
CA MET A 191 7.93 19.88 -8.27
C MET A 191 7.89 21.11 -7.35
N PRO A 192 9.00 21.55 -6.71
CA PRO A 192 8.98 22.75 -5.87
C PRO A 192 8.84 24.09 -6.61
N SER A 193 8.98 24.14 -7.93
CA SER A 193 8.98 25.39 -8.69
C SER A 193 8.23 25.35 -10.01
N VAL A 194 7.78 24.18 -10.46
CA VAL A 194 7.09 24.03 -11.74
C VAL A 194 5.77 24.80 -11.76
N ASN A 195 5.56 25.58 -12.82
CA ASN A 195 4.26 26.16 -13.16
C ASN A 195 3.49 25.17 -14.05
N PHE A 196 2.52 24.46 -13.49
CA PHE A 196 1.76 23.45 -14.22
C PHE A 196 0.91 24.04 -15.35
N SER A 197 0.47 25.29 -15.24
CA SER A 197 -0.32 25.96 -16.30
C SER A 197 0.53 26.23 -17.55
N GLU A 198 1.83 26.47 -17.38
CA GLU A 198 2.80 26.64 -18.47
C GLU A 198 3.26 25.31 -19.05
N VAL A 199 3.34 24.25 -18.24
CA VAL A 199 3.71 22.91 -18.73
C VAL A 199 2.55 22.29 -19.52
N PHE A 200 1.35 22.32 -18.97
CA PHE A 200 0.16 21.70 -19.54
C PHE A 200 -0.64 22.75 -20.31
N THR A 201 -0.16 23.14 -21.49
CA THR A 201 -0.83 24.14 -22.34
C THR A 201 -1.97 23.58 -23.19
N ALA A 202 -1.91 22.30 -23.58
CA ALA A 202 -2.92 21.67 -24.43
C ALA A 202 -4.33 21.73 -23.82
N ARG A 203 -5.38 21.67 -24.65
CA ARG A 203 -6.77 21.56 -24.17
C ARG A 203 -6.97 20.26 -23.40
N VAL A 204 -6.53 19.13 -23.96
CA VAL A 204 -6.52 17.82 -23.31
C VAL A 204 -5.08 17.40 -23.04
N ALA A 205 -4.69 17.31 -21.76
CA ALA A 205 -3.38 16.79 -21.37
C ALA A 205 -3.49 15.33 -20.93
N LEU A 206 -2.92 14.42 -21.71
CA LEU A 206 -2.80 13.00 -21.35
C LEU A 206 -1.54 12.85 -20.49
N PHE A 207 -1.72 12.74 -19.18
CA PHE A 207 -0.65 12.70 -18.21
C PHE A 207 -0.34 11.26 -17.80
N LYS A 208 0.94 10.87 -17.90
CA LYS A 208 1.41 9.52 -17.59
C LYS A 208 2.56 9.58 -16.60
N ALA A 209 2.36 9.07 -15.38
CA ALA A 209 3.39 9.04 -14.34
C ALA A 209 3.20 7.83 -13.41
N ASN A 210 4.23 7.52 -12.63
CA ASN A 210 4.26 6.37 -11.70
C ASN A 210 5.00 6.63 -10.37
N LEU A 211 5.59 7.81 -10.18
CA LEU A 211 6.27 8.19 -8.94
C LEU A 211 5.30 8.85 -7.96
N ASP A 212 5.69 8.86 -6.67
CA ASP A 212 5.02 9.67 -5.64
C ASP A 212 5.70 11.03 -5.66
N TYR A 213 4.93 12.12 -5.85
CA TYR A 213 5.47 13.48 -5.99
C TYR A 213 5.15 14.38 -4.79
N PHE A 214 4.46 13.86 -3.77
CA PHE A 214 3.85 14.73 -2.76
C PHE A 214 4.86 15.46 -1.88
N ASP A 215 6.01 14.85 -1.54
CA ASP A 215 7.01 15.49 -0.68
C ASP A 215 7.57 16.77 -1.27
N LEU A 216 7.91 16.78 -2.57
CA LEU A 216 8.40 17.98 -3.25
C LEU A 216 7.26 18.90 -3.70
N LEU A 217 6.10 18.36 -4.07
CA LEU A 217 4.95 19.18 -4.48
C LEU A 217 4.47 20.09 -3.35
N LYS A 218 4.44 19.62 -2.10
CA LYS A 218 4.07 20.44 -0.92
C LYS A 218 4.90 21.72 -0.77
N GLN A 219 6.10 21.73 -1.36
CA GLN A 219 7.05 22.84 -1.31
C GLN A 219 6.88 23.81 -2.47
N ASN A 220 5.90 23.59 -3.35
CA ASN A 220 5.71 24.45 -4.52
C ASN A 220 5.23 25.86 -4.13
N ALA A 221 6.09 26.84 -4.34
CA ALA A 221 5.83 28.24 -3.97
C ALA A 221 4.71 28.89 -4.78
N LEU A 222 4.52 28.47 -6.05
CA LEU A 222 3.49 29.04 -6.93
C LEU A 222 2.07 28.64 -6.52
N TYR A 223 1.93 27.50 -5.85
CA TYR A 223 0.66 26.92 -5.45
C TYR A 223 0.49 26.84 -3.92
N GLU A 224 1.22 27.67 -3.18
CA GLU A 224 1.27 27.63 -1.71
C GLU A 224 -0.14 27.60 -1.09
N ARG A 225 -1.04 28.51 -1.50
CA ARG A 225 -2.40 28.60 -0.96
C ARG A 225 -3.21 27.34 -1.26
N GLN A 226 -3.16 26.85 -2.49
CA GLN A 226 -3.91 25.69 -2.95
C GLN A 226 -3.42 24.38 -2.31
N LEU A 227 -2.15 24.33 -1.89
CA LEU A 227 -1.51 23.17 -1.28
C LEU A 227 -1.49 23.23 0.26
N GLN A 228 -2.06 24.25 0.89
CA GLN A 228 -2.08 24.38 2.37
C GLN A 228 -2.65 23.15 3.06
N TRP A 229 -3.65 22.50 2.47
CA TRP A 229 -4.27 21.29 3.03
C TRP A 229 -3.33 20.07 3.07
N MET A 230 -2.29 20.03 2.24
CA MET A 230 -1.31 18.93 2.19
C MET A 230 -0.19 19.11 3.20
N ARG A 231 0.14 20.35 3.58
CA ARG A 231 1.30 20.66 4.44
C ARG A 231 1.30 19.95 5.79
N PRO A 232 0.19 19.85 6.55
CA PRO A 232 0.20 19.14 7.82
C PRO A 232 0.14 17.62 7.66
N LEU A 233 0.02 17.11 6.43
CA LEU A 233 -0.22 15.71 6.15
C LEU A 233 1.04 15.00 5.67
N THR A 234 1.19 13.75 6.08
CA THR A 234 2.14 12.82 5.49
C THR A 234 1.69 12.41 4.07
N ASN A 235 2.60 11.88 3.24
CA ASN A 235 2.23 11.48 1.87
C ASN A 235 1.18 10.37 1.84
N ASP A 236 1.23 9.46 2.82
CA ASP A 236 0.27 8.39 3.05
C ASP A 236 -1.12 8.95 3.37
N GLN A 237 -1.22 9.94 4.26
CA GLN A 237 -2.48 10.62 4.57
C GLN A 237 -3.03 11.36 3.35
N ILE A 238 -2.18 12.04 2.58
CA ILE A 238 -2.57 12.70 1.32
C ILE A 238 -3.12 11.68 0.33
N PHE A 239 -2.40 10.59 0.11
CA PHE A 239 -2.81 9.52 -0.79
C PHE A 239 -4.14 8.90 -0.37
N ALA A 240 -4.29 8.56 0.92
CA ALA A 240 -5.51 7.96 1.45
C ALA A 240 -6.72 8.89 1.25
N ARG A 241 -6.54 10.19 1.54
CA ARG A 241 -7.58 11.21 1.33
C ARG A 241 -7.98 11.29 -0.15
N ILE A 242 -7.02 11.35 -1.07
CA ILE A 242 -7.30 11.37 -2.51
C ILE A 242 -7.99 10.06 -2.94
N PHE A 243 -7.51 8.91 -2.47
CA PHE A 243 -8.09 7.61 -2.81
C PHE A 243 -9.58 7.54 -2.43
N HIS A 244 -9.93 7.93 -1.20
CA HIS A 244 -11.32 7.95 -0.74
C HIS A 244 -12.18 8.99 -1.47
N GLN A 245 -11.58 10.10 -1.89
CA GLN A 245 -12.28 11.12 -2.67
C GLN A 245 -12.58 10.65 -4.11
N LEU A 246 -11.66 9.90 -4.72
CA LEU A 246 -11.79 9.43 -6.10
C LEU A 246 -12.61 8.15 -6.23
N PHE A 247 -12.47 7.22 -5.29
CA PHE A 247 -12.89 5.83 -5.50
C PHE A 247 -13.83 5.29 -4.43
N ARG A 248 -14.87 4.61 -4.90
CA ARG A 248 -15.62 3.61 -4.14
C ARG A 248 -15.60 2.27 -4.88
N PRO A 249 -15.61 1.12 -4.18
CA PRO A 249 -15.68 -0.16 -4.85
C PRO A 249 -16.96 -0.28 -5.69
N ALA A 250 -16.84 -0.78 -6.93
CA ALA A 250 -18.00 -1.15 -7.74
C ALA A 250 -18.72 -2.38 -7.13
N PRO A 251 -20.00 -2.63 -7.46
CA PRO A 251 -20.77 -3.73 -6.86
C PRO A 251 -20.08 -5.10 -6.93
N ARG A 252 -19.37 -5.39 -8.03
CA ARG A 252 -18.58 -6.62 -8.19
C ARG A 252 -17.50 -6.76 -7.12
N VAL A 253 -16.65 -5.74 -6.96
CA VAL A 253 -15.58 -5.71 -5.96
C VAL A 253 -16.15 -5.65 -4.54
N ALA A 254 -17.19 -4.85 -4.32
CA ALA A 254 -17.85 -4.69 -3.03
C ALA A 254 -18.41 -6.03 -2.52
N ARG A 255 -19.15 -6.77 -3.36
CA ARG A 255 -19.69 -8.09 -3.00
C ARG A 255 -18.60 -9.11 -2.72
N ALA A 256 -17.57 -9.17 -3.56
CA ALA A 256 -16.44 -10.08 -3.34
C ALA A 256 -15.72 -9.78 -2.01
N LEU A 257 -15.47 -8.50 -1.72
CA LEU A 257 -14.89 -8.06 -0.46
C LEU A 257 -15.79 -8.39 0.74
N GLN A 258 -17.09 -8.11 0.64
CA GLN A 258 -18.05 -8.37 1.71
C GLN A 258 -18.19 -9.87 1.99
N SER A 259 -18.21 -10.71 0.95
CA SER A 259 -18.24 -12.16 1.09
C SER A 259 -17.05 -12.68 1.89
N VAL A 260 -15.85 -12.16 1.62
CA VAL A 260 -14.64 -12.58 2.33
C VAL A 260 -14.62 -12.01 3.76
N LEU A 261 -15.08 -10.78 3.97
CA LEU A 261 -15.17 -10.19 5.30
C LEU A 261 -16.21 -10.88 6.19
N ALA A 262 -17.32 -11.36 5.62
CA ALA A 262 -18.35 -12.07 6.38
C ALA A 262 -17.81 -13.38 6.98
N SER A 263 -16.93 -14.09 6.27
CA SER A 263 -16.26 -15.28 6.80
C SER A 263 -15.05 -14.96 7.68
N ALA A 264 -14.31 -13.90 7.36
CA ALA A 264 -13.10 -13.49 8.08
C ALA A 264 -13.39 -12.77 9.41
N LYS A 265 -14.49 -12.03 9.51
CA LYS A 265 -14.89 -11.25 10.69
C LYS A 265 -16.40 -11.37 10.94
N PRO A 266 -16.92 -12.57 11.27
CA PRO A 266 -18.36 -12.78 11.49
C PRO A 266 -18.90 -12.03 12.72
N SER A 267 -18.04 -11.68 13.68
CA SER A 267 -18.41 -10.85 14.84
C SER A 267 -17.36 -9.78 15.15
N PRO A 268 -17.69 -8.75 15.97
CA PRO A 268 -16.73 -7.73 16.40
C PRO A 268 -15.53 -8.27 17.19
N ASP A 269 -15.67 -9.43 17.83
CA ASP A 269 -14.61 -10.09 18.59
C ASP A 269 -13.61 -10.82 17.69
N HIS A 270 -13.96 -11.02 16.41
CA HIS A 270 -13.05 -11.63 15.45
C HIS A 270 -11.97 -10.64 15.01
N ARG A 271 -10.73 -11.13 14.99
CA ARG A 271 -9.55 -10.40 14.55
C ARG A 271 -9.04 -11.00 13.24
N LEU A 272 -8.77 -10.13 12.28
CA LEU A 272 -8.17 -10.48 11.00
C LEU A 272 -6.71 -10.03 10.97
N LEU A 273 -5.81 -11.01 10.90
CA LEU A 273 -4.37 -10.84 10.91
C LEU A 273 -3.86 -11.07 9.49
N CYS A 274 -3.22 -10.06 8.92
CA CYS A 274 -2.88 -10.06 7.51
C CYS A 274 -1.40 -9.93 7.26
N ALA A 275 -0.96 -10.53 6.15
CA ALA A 275 0.33 -10.24 5.57
C ALA A 275 0.25 -10.11 4.05
N HIS A 276 1.08 -9.22 3.53
CA HIS A 276 1.43 -9.21 2.12
C HIS A 276 2.95 -9.33 1.98
N VAL A 277 3.41 -10.36 1.31
CA VAL A 277 4.84 -10.61 1.07
C VAL A 277 5.12 -10.67 -0.43
N ARG A 278 5.92 -9.72 -0.92
CA ARG A 278 6.41 -9.67 -2.31
C ARG A 278 7.79 -10.29 -2.41
N PHE A 279 7.91 -11.49 -2.98
CA PHE A 279 9.22 -12.13 -3.11
C PHE A 279 10.06 -11.49 -4.21
N ALA A 280 9.43 -11.12 -5.33
CA ALA A 280 10.11 -10.71 -6.56
C ALA A 280 11.03 -11.78 -7.14
N SER A 281 11.47 -11.60 -8.38
CA SER A 281 12.16 -12.65 -9.13
C SER A 281 11.37 -13.97 -9.24
N ASN A 282 10.04 -13.92 -9.28
CA ASN A 282 9.27 -15.04 -9.82
C ASN A 282 9.67 -15.15 -11.31
N SER A 283 10.12 -16.33 -11.75
CA SER A 283 10.52 -16.60 -13.13
C SER A 283 9.41 -16.32 -14.14
N GLU A 284 8.16 -16.29 -13.67
CA GLU A 284 7.00 -15.88 -14.44
C GLU A 284 7.00 -14.37 -14.71
N VAL A 285 7.70 -13.55 -13.91
CA VAL A 285 7.84 -12.09 -14.03
C VAL A 285 9.06 -11.66 -14.83
N LEU A 286 8.89 -11.58 -16.16
CA LEU A 286 9.84 -10.90 -17.03
C LEU A 286 10.10 -9.45 -16.53
N ARG A 287 11.37 -9.15 -16.21
CA ARG A 287 11.93 -7.85 -15.75
C ARG A 287 11.84 -7.52 -14.26
N ASP A 288 11.31 -8.39 -13.40
CA ASP A 288 11.44 -8.21 -11.95
C ASP A 288 12.66 -8.95 -11.42
N THR A 289 13.84 -8.45 -11.80
CA THR A 289 15.12 -9.12 -11.52
C THR A 289 15.57 -8.99 -10.06
N THR A 290 14.98 -8.06 -9.31
CA THR A 290 15.42 -7.76 -7.95
C THR A 290 14.60 -8.55 -6.96
N ARG A 291 15.13 -9.69 -6.52
CA ARG A 291 14.57 -10.43 -5.38
C ARG A 291 14.49 -9.51 -4.16
N ARG A 292 13.29 -9.36 -3.58
CA ARG A 292 13.04 -8.49 -2.43
C ARG A 292 13.03 -9.27 -1.13
N HIS A 293 12.44 -10.47 -1.15
CA HIS A 293 12.38 -11.34 0.01
C HIS A 293 12.66 -12.80 -0.37
N THR A 294 13.15 -13.58 0.60
CA THR A 294 13.44 -15.01 0.47
C THR A 294 12.33 -15.83 1.13
N THR A 295 12.23 -17.13 0.81
CA THR A 295 11.29 -18.04 1.48
C THR A 295 11.43 -17.99 3.00
N ALA A 296 12.66 -17.85 3.53
CA ALA A 296 12.91 -17.70 4.97
C ALA A 296 12.22 -16.44 5.54
N HIS A 297 12.26 -15.31 4.84
CA HIS A 297 11.54 -14.10 5.24
C HIS A 297 10.02 -14.36 5.30
N GLY A 298 9.49 -15.10 4.32
CA GLY A 298 8.09 -15.53 4.33
C GLY A 298 7.74 -16.36 5.58
N HIS A 299 8.59 -17.30 5.98
CA HIS A 299 8.39 -18.09 7.19
C HIS A 299 8.40 -17.22 8.45
N THR A 300 9.31 -16.23 8.54
CA THR A 300 9.34 -15.27 9.66
C THR A 300 7.99 -14.56 9.81
N VAL A 301 7.37 -14.16 8.69
CA VAL A 301 6.04 -13.53 8.71
C VAL A 301 4.96 -14.50 9.17
N LEU A 302 4.91 -15.72 8.65
CA LEU A 302 3.90 -16.71 9.06
C LEU A 302 4.03 -17.05 10.55
N HIS A 303 5.27 -17.23 11.03
CA HIS A 303 5.56 -17.47 12.43
C HIS A 303 5.11 -16.31 13.32
N PHE A 304 5.41 -15.07 12.92
CA PHE A 304 4.96 -13.89 13.65
C PHE A 304 3.44 -13.78 13.72
N LEU A 305 2.73 -13.99 12.60
CA LEU A 305 1.27 -13.98 12.63
C LEU A 305 0.73 -15.07 13.56
N HIS A 306 1.30 -16.27 13.50
CA HIS A 306 0.92 -17.39 14.35
C HIS A 306 1.21 -17.10 15.83
N SER A 307 2.29 -16.38 16.18
CA SER A 307 2.60 -16.04 17.57
C SER A 307 1.69 -14.98 18.18
N LEU A 308 0.89 -14.25 17.37
CA LEU A 308 -0.09 -13.28 17.85
C LEU A 308 -1.43 -13.92 18.25
N ASP A 309 -1.63 -15.19 17.89
CA ASP A 309 -2.82 -15.95 18.19
C ASP A 309 -2.73 -16.58 19.58
N PRO A 310 -3.60 -16.23 20.54
CA PRO A 310 -3.57 -16.78 21.89
C PRO A 310 -3.71 -18.30 21.97
N ALA A 311 -4.23 -18.93 20.93
CA ALA A 311 -4.35 -20.38 20.83
C ALA A 311 -3.09 -21.09 20.35
N SER A 312 -2.18 -20.31 19.76
CA SER A 312 -0.96 -20.85 19.22
C SER A 312 -0.07 -21.36 20.35
N PRO A 313 0.50 -22.56 20.25
CA PRO A 313 1.51 -23.01 21.21
C PRO A 313 2.71 -22.04 21.29
N LEU A 314 2.95 -21.24 20.25
CA LEU A 314 3.99 -20.21 20.23
C LEU A 314 3.65 -18.98 21.08
N TYR A 315 2.36 -18.71 21.32
CA TYR A 315 1.93 -17.57 22.12
C TYR A 315 2.49 -17.65 23.53
N ASN A 316 2.35 -18.82 24.16
CA ASN A 316 2.81 -19.06 25.53
C ASN A 316 4.33 -18.92 25.68
N VAL A 317 5.11 -19.33 24.66
CA VAL A 317 6.57 -19.17 24.66
C VAL A 317 6.94 -17.69 24.64
N THR A 318 6.28 -16.90 23.80
CA THR A 318 6.56 -15.46 23.63
C THR A 318 6.14 -14.66 24.86
N THR A 319 5.00 -14.97 25.46
CA THR A 319 4.54 -14.32 26.70
C THR A 319 5.38 -14.72 27.91
N ALA A 320 5.80 -16.00 28.00
CA ALA A 320 6.64 -16.46 29.10
C ALA A 320 8.03 -15.81 29.06
N THR A 321 8.63 -15.68 27.87
CA THR A 321 9.93 -15.01 27.69
C THR A 321 9.87 -13.50 27.95
N ALA A 322 8.77 -12.82 27.58
CA ALA A 322 8.56 -11.42 27.90
C ALA A 322 8.34 -11.13 29.40
N ALA A 323 7.90 -12.14 30.17
CA ALA A 323 7.68 -12.04 31.61
C ALA A 323 8.91 -12.44 32.46
N LEU A 324 9.98 -12.92 31.83
CA LEU A 324 11.22 -13.24 32.54
C LEU A 324 11.97 -11.97 32.94
N PRO A 325 12.61 -11.93 34.12
CA PRO A 325 13.47 -10.81 34.52
C PRO A 325 14.54 -10.52 33.45
N THR A 326 14.90 -9.25 33.27
CA THR A 326 15.85 -8.77 32.24
C THR A 326 17.18 -9.53 32.24
N SER A 327 17.59 -10.09 33.39
CA SER A 327 18.80 -10.91 33.52
C SER A 327 18.74 -12.28 32.83
N TYR A 328 17.54 -12.86 32.63
CA TYR A 328 17.34 -14.12 31.90
C TYR A 328 17.14 -13.92 30.40
N ALA A 329 16.55 -12.78 30.00
CA ALA A 329 16.32 -12.47 28.58
C ALA A 329 17.63 -12.38 27.78
N THR A 330 18.71 -11.89 28.40
CA THR A 330 20.05 -11.80 27.77
C THR A 330 20.66 -13.17 27.48
N ILE A 331 20.38 -14.19 28.31
CA ILE A 331 20.93 -15.55 28.14
C ILE A 331 20.20 -16.29 27.00
N THR A 332 18.91 -16.02 26.80
CA THR A 332 18.13 -16.64 25.73
C THR A 332 18.32 -16.02 24.34
N ALA A 333 18.84 -14.79 24.28
CA ALA A 333 19.08 -14.08 23.01
C ALA A 333 20.26 -14.65 22.21
N ASP A 334 21.19 -15.34 22.87
CA ASP A 334 22.38 -15.96 22.24
C ASP A 334 22.18 -17.42 21.86
N LEU A 335 20.99 -17.99 22.09
CA LEU A 335 20.72 -19.38 21.71
C LEU A 335 20.32 -19.48 20.23
N PRO A 336 20.92 -20.42 19.46
CA PRO A 336 20.57 -20.63 18.06
C PRO A 336 19.11 -21.04 17.91
N LEU A 337 18.47 -20.64 16.81
CA LEU A 337 17.06 -20.94 16.48
C LEU A 337 16.69 -22.45 16.57
N SER A 338 17.67 -23.34 16.53
CA SER A 338 17.51 -24.78 16.76
C SER A 338 17.14 -25.14 18.21
N TYR A 339 17.42 -24.28 19.19
CA TYR A 339 17.13 -24.52 20.60
C TYR A 339 15.65 -24.30 20.95
N ALA A 340 14.92 -23.48 20.18
CA ALA A 340 13.48 -23.32 20.33
C ALA A 340 12.70 -24.61 20.01
N PHE A 341 13.31 -25.54 19.27
CA PHE A 341 12.75 -26.86 18.97
C PHE A 341 13.06 -27.93 20.03
N ALA A 342 13.95 -27.65 20.99
CA ALA A 342 14.33 -28.59 22.05
C ALA A 342 13.43 -28.54 23.30
N ASN A 343 12.28 -27.84 23.25
CA ASN A 343 11.30 -27.85 24.35
C ASN A 343 10.48 -29.15 24.43
N ALA A 344 10.79 -30.16 23.62
CA ALA A 344 10.20 -31.50 23.71
C ALA A 344 10.79 -32.36 24.87
N ALA A 345 11.78 -31.85 25.62
CA ALA A 345 12.44 -32.57 26.71
C ALA A 345 12.29 -31.87 28.08
N LEU A 346 11.21 -31.13 28.31
CA LEU A 346 10.94 -30.55 29.63
C LEU A 346 10.50 -31.63 30.64
N PRO A 347 10.81 -31.47 31.95
CA PRO A 347 10.48 -32.45 32.99
C PRO A 347 8.96 -32.74 33.07
N PRO A 348 8.54 -33.93 33.55
CA PRO A 348 7.12 -34.30 33.68
C PRO A 348 6.25 -33.31 34.49
N SER A 349 6.86 -32.48 35.34
CA SER A 349 6.16 -31.41 36.07
C SER A 349 5.61 -30.30 35.17
N TYR A 350 6.13 -30.13 33.94
CA TYR A 350 5.57 -29.22 32.94
C TYR A 350 4.45 -29.86 32.09
N ALA A 351 4.41 -31.19 32.00
CA ALA A 351 3.35 -31.89 31.26
C ALA A 351 1.97 -31.77 31.94
N PHE A 352 1.94 -31.53 33.26
CA PHE A 352 0.69 -31.30 34.01
C PHE A 352 0.07 -29.91 33.81
N ALA A 353 0.81 -28.92 33.29
CA ALA A 353 0.26 -27.59 33.04
C ALA A 353 -0.63 -27.51 31.78
N ASN A 354 -0.47 -28.45 30.83
CA ASN A 354 -1.24 -28.46 29.60
C ASN A 354 -2.61 -29.17 29.73
N ALA A 355 -2.80 -30.00 30.75
CA ALA A 355 -4.04 -30.76 30.95
C ALA A 355 -5.15 -29.96 31.67
N ALA A 356 -4.83 -28.79 32.23
CA ALA A 356 -5.73 -27.97 33.03
C ALA A 356 -6.06 -26.59 32.41
N LEU A 357 -6.01 -26.45 31.08
CA LEU A 357 -6.37 -25.20 30.39
C LEU A 357 -7.80 -25.24 29.81
N PRO A 358 -8.86 -24.86 30.55
CA PRO A 358 -10.02 -24.20 29.98
C PRO A 358 -9.74 -22.67 29.94
N PRO A 359 -10.47 -21.77 29.25
CA PRO A 359 -11.36 -21.83 28.09
C PRO A 359 -10.68 -21.19 26.84
N SER A 360 -9.35 -21.26 26.71
CA SER A 360 -8.57 -20.56 25.66
C SER A 360 -8.96 -20.94 24.23
N ARG A 361 -9.49 -22.15 24.03
CA ARG A 361 -9.89 -22.66 22.71
C ARG A 361 -11.06 -21.88 22.09
N ALA A 362 -11.97 -21.31 22.87
CA ALA A 362 -13.05 -20.48 22.33
C ALA A 362 -12.56 -19.11 21.83
N LYS A 363 -11.49 -18.55 22.45
CA LYS A 363 -10.85 -17.32 21.97
C LYS A 363 -9.96 -17.56 20.74
N ALA A 364 -9.49 -18.79 20.54
CA ALA A 364 -8.73 -19.21 19.37
C ALA A 364 -9.47 -18.98 18.06
N ASP A 365 -10.74 -19.36 18.04
CA ASP A 365 -11.55 -19.37 16.81
C ASP A 365 -11.87 -17.96 16.30
N ASN A 366 -11.65 -16.94 17.14
CA ASN A 366 -11.86 -15.55 16.79
C ASN A 366 -10.76 -14.97 15.89
N TYR A 367 -9.62 -15.64 15.72
CA TYR A 367 -8.50 -15.12 14.93
C TYR A 367 -8.48 -15.79 13.54
N ARG A 368 -8.52 -14.96 12.49
CA ARG A 368 -8.45 -15.38 11.08
C ARG A 368 -7.22 -14.80 10.42
N PHE A 369 -6.67 -15.52 9.45
CA PHE A 369 -5.41 -15.17 8.80
C PHE A 369 -5.61 -14.97 7.31
N PHE A 370 -5.13 -13.85 6.78
CA PHE A 370 -5.14 -13.59 5.34
C PHE A 370 -3.72 -13.29 4.85
N VAL A 371 -3.24 -14.08 3.90
CA VAL A 371 -1.93 -13.88 3.29
C VAL A 371 -2.10 -13.76 1.78
N THR A 372 -1.55 -12.68 1.22
CA THR A 372 -1.47 -12.49 -0.24
C THR A 372 -0.02 -12.28 -0.67
N SER A 373 0.33 -12.80 -1.84
CA SER A 373 1.69 -12.81 -2.36
C SER A 373 1.70 -12.99 -3.88
N ASP A 374 2.82 -12.65 -4.50
CA ASP A 374 3.16 -13.00 -5.87
C ASP A 374 3.69 -14.45 -6.04
N SER A 375 3.71 -15.22 -4.95
CA SER A 375 4.12 -16.63 -4.91
C SER A 375 2.95 -17.51 -4.45
N GLN A 376 2.39 -18.32 -5.36
CA GLN A 376 1.32 -19.25 -5.03
C GLN A 376 1.78 -20.29 -4.00
N VAL A 377 3.02 -20.78 -4.12
CA VAL A 377 3.62 -21.71 -3.16
C VAL A 377 3.59 -21.15 -1.73
N TYR A 378 3.85 -19.86 -1.56
CA TYR A 378 3.80 -19.22 -0.24
C TYR A 378 2.37 -19.06 0.28
N ILE A 379 1.40 -18.81 -0.59
CA ILE A 379 -0.03 -18.76 -0.24
C ILE A 379 -0.51 -20.14 0.21
N ASP A 380 -0.11 -21.20 -0.51
CA ASP A 380 -0.48 -22.58 -0.18
C ASP A 380 0.12 -22.98 1.17
N GLN A 381 1.39 -22.65 1.39
CA GLN A 381 2.06 -22.85 2.67
C GLN A 381 1.35 -22.11 3.82
N ALA A 382 0.91 -20.86 3.62
CA ALA A 382 0.13 -20.14 4.62
C ALA A 382 -1.19 -20.87 4.92
N GLY A 383 -1.82 -21.44 3.89
CA GLY A 383 -3.01 -22.28 4.04
C GLY A 383 -2.78 -23.55 4.85
N GLU A 384 -1.62 -24.19 4.70
CA GLU A 384 -1.22 -25.35 5.50
C GLU A 384 -0.99 -24.95 6.97
N VAL A 385 -0.29 -23.83 7.20
CA VAL A 385 0.03 -23.34 8.56
C VAL A 385 -1.22 -22.94 9.34
N PHE A 386 -2.18 -22.25 8.70
CA PHE A 386 -3.36 -21.72 9.39
C PHE A 386 -4.62 -22.59 9.24
N GLY A 387 -4.57 -23.63 8.40
CA GLY A 387 -5.66 -24.60 8.20
C GLY A 387 -7.02 -23.93 7.91
N ALA A 388 -8.06 -24.34 8.64
CA ALA A 388 -9.42 -23.83 8.50
C ALA A 388 -9.58 -22.34 8.87
N ARG A 389 -8.56 -21.71 9.47
CA ARG A 389 -8.58 -20.28 9.85
C ARG A 389 -7.94 -19.40 8.78
N PHE A 390 -7.41 -19.99 7.72
CA PHE A 390 -6.90 -19.27 6.56
C PHE A 390 -8.05 -18.75 5.68
N VAL A 391 -8.03 -17.45 5.43
CA VAL A 391 -8.97 -16.74 4.55
C VAL A 391 -8.36 -16.69 3.16
N ARG A 392 -9.11 -17.13 2.15
CA ARG A 392 -8.73 -17.06 0.73
C ARG A 392 -9.63 -16.09 -0.02
N THR A 393 -9.06 -15.37 -0.99
CA THR A 393 -9.80 -14.62 -2.00
C THR A 393 -9.82 -15.42 -3.31
N SER A 394 -10.90 -15.33 -4.07
CA SER A 394 -11.04 -16.06 -5.33
C SER A 394 -10.28 -15.39 -6.48
N GLY A 395 -9.94 -16.20 -7.49
CA GLY A 395 -9.24 -15.76 -8.70
C GLY A 395 -7.73 -15.96 -8.66
N GLN A 396 -7.10 -15.89 -9.83
CA GLN A 396 -5.65 -15.94 -9.96
C GLN A 396 -5.04 -14.56 -9.82
N PHE A 397 -3.81 -14.50 -9.32
CA PHE A 397 -3.05 -13.26 -9.32
C PHE A 397 -2.66 -12.90 -10.75
N VAL A 398 -3.03 -11.69 -11.19
CA VAL A 398 -2.65 -11.18 -12.51
C VAL A 398 -1.87 -9.89 -12.35
N HIS A 399 -0.73 -9.80 -13.04
CA HIS A 399 0.00 -8.55 -13.18
C HIS A 399 -0.66 -7.68 -14.24
N VAL A 400 -1.18 -6.53 -13.84
CA VAL A 400 -1.88 -5.58 -14.72
C VAL A 400 -1.00 -5.04 -15.87
N ASP A 401 0.32 -5.22 -15.78
CA ASP A 401 1.29 -4.76 -16.79
C ASP A 401 1.64 -5.81 -17.84
N ARG A 402 1.20 -7.06 -17.67
CA ARG A 402 1.54 -8.13 -18.59
C ARG A 402 0.45 -8.31 -19.64
N LYS A 403 0.89 -8.28 -20.90
CA LYS A 403 0.11 -8.66 -22.08
C LYS A 403 0.23 -10.16 -22.41
N GLY A 404 0.77 -10.94 -21.49
CA GLY A 404 1.16 -12.33 -21.74
C GLY A 404 -0.05 -13.24 -21.76
N GLY A 405 -0.52 -13.59 -22.96
CA GLY A 405 -1.40 -14.74 -23.28
C GLY A 405 -2.82 -14.74 -22.72
N GLN A 406 -3.08 -14.09 -21.59
CA GLN A 406 -4.37 -14.06 -20.91
C GLN A 406 -5.39 -13.26 -21.72
N ARG A 407 -6.57 -13.85 -21.92
CA ARG A 407 -7.66 -13.24 -22.68
C ARG A 407 -8.56 -12.43 -21.74
N GLY A 408 -9.24 -11.43 -22.30
CA GLY A 408 -9.84 -10.29 -21.58
C GLY A 408 -10.47 -10.58 -20.22
N GLN A 409 -11.31 -11.61 -20.09
CA GLN A 409 -12.01 -11.91 -18.84
C GLN A 409 -11.08 -12.34 -17.69
N GLU A 410 -10.04 -13.14 -17.95
CA GLU A 410 -9.08 -13.59 -16.94
C GLU A 410 -8.32 -12.42 -16.32
N VAL A 411 -7.93 -11.44 -17.16
CA VAL A 411 -7.27 -10.21 -16.71
C VAL A 411 -8.19 -9.40 -15.81
N CYS A 412 -9.48 -9.33 -16.14
CA CYS A 412 -10.47 -8.61 -15.34
C CYS A 412 -10.76 -9.31 -14.00
N GLU A 413 -10.82 -10.63 -13.98
CA GLU A 413 -10.97 -11.42 -12.75
C GLU A 413 -9.73 -11.25 -11.86
N GLY A 414 -8.53 -11.34 -12.43
CA GLY A 414 -7.30 -11.10 -11.69
C GLY A 414 -7.19 -9.66 -11.17
N PHE A 415 -7.64 -8.67 -11.93
CA PHE A 415 -7.69 -7.28 -11.45
C PHE A 415 -8.73 -7.09 -10.33
N THR A 416 -9.88 -7.78 -10.41
CA THR A 416 -10.85 -7.84 -9.30
C THR A 416 -10.18 -8.38 -8.04
N LYS A 417 -9.44 -9.49 -8.15
CA LYS A 417 -8.71 -10.09 -7.03
C LYS A 417 -7.70 -9.10 -6.43
N VAL A 418 -6.90 -8.41 -7.24
CA VAL A 418 -5.91 -7.43 -6.77
C VAL A 418 -6.57 -6.32 -5.94
N LEU A 419 -7.74 -5.84 -6.38
CA LEU A 419 -8.48 -4.81 -5.66
C LEU A 419 -9.12 -5.34 -4.38
N VAL A 420 -9.70 -6.55 -4.40
CA VAL A 420 -10.25 -7.20 -3.20
C VAL A 420 -9.13 -7.42 -2.17
N ASP A 421 -7.98 -7.96 -2.59
CA ASP A 421 -6.82 -8.17 -1.72
C ASP A 421 -6.35 -6.84 -1.10
N GLN A 422 -6.18 -5.78 -1.89
CA GLN A 422 -5.76 -4.46 -1.38
C GLN A 422 -6.75 -3.90 -0.36
N LEU A 423 -8.05 -3.98 -0.65
CA LEU A 423 -9.11 -3.47 0.22
C LEU A 423 -9.31 -4.33 1.47
N LEU A 424 -9.02 -5.64 1.39
CA LEU A 424 -9.03 -6.54 2.53
C LEU A 424 -7.84 -6.26 3.45
N LEU A 425 -6.63 -6.10 2.91
CA LEU A 425 -5.43 -5.68 3.66
C LEU A 425 -5.68 -4.38 4.44
N ALA A 426 -6.39 -3.42 3.84
CA ALA A 426 -6.72 -2.14 4.48
C ALA A 426 -7.73 -2.27 5.65
N ARG A 427 -8.34 -3.45 5.87
CA ARG A 427 -9.34 -3.71 6.92
C ARG A 427 -8.83 -4.64 8.03
N CYS A 428 -7.55 -4.99 8.00
CA CYS A 428 -6.97 -5.90 8.97
C CYS A 428 -6.69 -5.23 10.32
N ASP A 429 -6.87 -5.99 11.39
CA ASP A 429 -6.57 -5.57 12.75
C ASP A 429 -5.05 -5.55 12.98
N VAL A 430 -4.34 -6.51 12.36
CA VAL A 430 -2.88 -6.53 12.24
C VAL A 430 -2.52 -6.66 10.76
N LEU A 431 -1.57 -5.87 10.28
CA LEU A 431 -1.11 -5.91 8.90
C LEU A 431 0.42 -5.93 8.85
N VAL A 432 0.99 -6.97 8.26
CA VAL A 432 2.41 -7.04 7.89
C VAL A 432 2.55 -6.65 6.41
N VAL A 433 3.35 -5.61 6.13
CA VAL A 433 3.64 -5.15 4.78
C VAL A 433 5.10 -5.42 4.41
N SER A 434 5.31 -5.89 3.18
CA SER A 434 6.63 -5.98 2.55
C SER A 434 6.95 -4.75 1.71
N MET A 435 8.09 -4.77 1.01
CA MET A 435 8.43 -3.81 -0.04
C MET A 435 7.56 -3.99 -1.30
N SER A 436 6.26 -3.67 -1.22
CA SER A 436 5.30 -3.63 -2.32
C SER A 436 4.42 -2.38 -2.27
N GLY A 437 4.25 -1.74 -3.43
CA GLY A 437 3.30 -0.63 -3.55
C GLY A 437 1.87 -1.02 -3.20
N LEU A 438 1.47 -2.29 -3.42
CA LEU A 438 0.12 -2.78 -3.14
C LEU A 438 -0.20 -2.72 -1.64
N SER A 439 0.63 -3.36 -0.82
CA SER A 439 0.47 -3.40 0.64
C SER A 439 0.72 -2.07 1.30
N ARG A 440 1.65 -1.27 0.75
CA ARG A 440 1.89 0.10 1.22
C ARG A 440 0.65 0.98 1.05
N GLN A 441 0.02 0.95 -0.13
CA GLN A 441 -1.22 1.71 -0.34
C GLN A 441 -2.38 1.17 0.49
N ALA A 442 -2.46 -0.14 0.72
CA ALA A 442 -3.43 -0.69 1.65
C ALA A 442 -3.23 -0.13 3.07
N ALA A 443 -1.99 -0.03 3.55
CA ALA A 443 -1.66 0.61 4.82
C ALA A 443 -2.04 2.11 4.84
N TYR A 444 -1.87 2.82 3.73
CA TYR A 444 -2.29 4.23 3.63
C TYR A 444 -3.82 4.35 3.74
N ILE A 445 -4.56 3.56 2.96
CA ILE A 445 -6.03 3.53 2.95
C ILE A 445 -6.59 3.12 4.32
N ARG A 446 -5.88 2.27 5.07
CA ARG A 446 -6.24 1.84 6.43
C ARG A 446 -6.33 3.01 7.42
N GLY A 447 -5.52 4.07 7.23
CA GLY A 447 -5.58 5.28 8.04
C GLY A 447 -5.16 5.12 9.52
N THR A 448 -4.48 4.04 9.89
CA THR A 448 -3.94 3.84 11.23
C THR A 448 -2.69 2.96 11.21
N ASP A 449 -1.73 3.28 12.09
CA ASP A 449 -0.48 2.52 12.30
C ASP A 449 -0.62 1.47 13.42
N SER A 450 -1.72 1.47 14.17
CA SER A 450 -1.95 0.49 15.24
C SER A 450 -1.94 -0.93 14.65
N GLY A 451 -1.08 -1.83 15.12
CA GLY A 451 -0.95 -3.18 14.55
C GLY A 451 -0.36 -3.24 13.14
N LEU A 452 0.33 -2.18 12.67
CA LEU A 452 1.03 -2.18 11.39
C LEU A 452 2.51 -2.57 11.58
N TYR A 453 2.94 -3.58 10.83
CA TYR A 453 4.30 -4.14 10.88
C TYR A 453 4.92 -4.19 9.49
N CYS A 454 6.24 -4.04 9.45
CA CYS A 454 7.05 -3.92 8.26
C CYS A 454 8.06 -5.06 8.24
N ILE A 455 8.14 -5.84 7.16
CA ILE A 455 9.27 -6.75 6.95
C ILE A 455 10.34 -6.06 6.11
N LEU A 456 11.53 -5.89 6.69
CA LEU A 456 12.69 -5.29 6.06
C LEU A 456 13.35 -6.26 5.06
N MET A 457 14.24 -5.75 4.19
CA MET A 457 15.02 -6.61 3.28
C MET A 457 15.88 -7.64 4.00
N THR A 458 16.26 -7.36 5.25
CA THR A 458 16.99 -8.27 6.13
C THR A 458 16.15 -9.44 6.64
N GLY A 459 14.83 -9.43 6.40
CA GLY A 459 13.88 -10.39 6.97
C GLY A 459 13.40 -10.03 8.37
N GLN A 460 13.94 -8.97 8.98
CA GLN A 460 13.51 -8.48 10.30
C GLN A 460 12.10 -7.89 10.23
N LEU A 461 11.27 -8.24 11.21
CA LEU A 461 9.97 -7.61 11.44
C LEU A 461 10.10 -6.49 12.45
N VAL A 462 9.58 -5.32 12.10
CA VAL A 462 9.54 -4.14 12.97
C VAL A 462 8.14 -3.53 12.95
N GLN A 463 7.75 -2.83 14.01
CA GLN A 463 6.57 -1.98 13.93
C GLN A 463 6.82 -0.90 12.88
N CYS A 464 5.88 -0.71 11.95
CA CYS A 464 6.03 0.34 10.96
C CYS A 464 5.97 1.69 11.66
N GLN A 465 6.98 2.50 11.44
CA GLN A 465 6.93 3.93 11.70
C GLN A 465 6.79 4.65 10.35
N PRO A 466 6.20 5.85 10.27
CA PRO A 466 6.17 6.63 9.04
C PRO A 466 7.55 6.80 8.39
N SER A 467 8.61 6.88 9.21
CA SER A 467 10.01 6.87 8.76
C SER A 467 10.43 5.54 8.13
N HIS A 468 10.02 4.40 8.68
CA HIS A 468 10.33 3.07 8.12
C HIS A 468 9.62 2.82 6.80
N LEU A 469 8.40 3.36 6.61
CA LEU A 469 7.71 3.29 5.32
C LEU A 469 8.45 4.07 4.22
N ARG A 470 9.24 5.08 4.57
CA ARG A 470 10.15 5.75 3.62
C ARG A 470 11.42 4.92 3.38
N GLN A 471 12.04 4.40 4.43
CA GLN A 471 13.30 3.62 4.35
C GLN A 471 13.13 2.29 3.60
N LEU A 472 11.99 1.62 3.75
CA LEU A 472 11.62 0.45 2.94
C LEU A 472 11.61 0.74 1.45
N TYR A 473 11.63 2.00 1.02
CA TYR A 473 11.55 2.39 -0.37
C TYR A 473 12.51 3.54 -0.66
N HIS A 474 13.81 3.27 -0.56
CA HIS A 474 14.83 4.02 -1.30
C HIS A 474 14.73 3.74 -2.82
N VAL A 475 13.52 3.85 -3.38
CA VAL A 475 13.31 3.89 -4.83
C VAL A 475 13.09 5.35 -5.17
N MET A 476 14.20 6.03 -5.44
CA MET A 476 14.33 7.41 -5.94
C MET A 476 13.11 8.32 -5.72
N GLY A 477 13.18 9.12 -4.65
CA GLY A 477 12.92 10.55 -4.84
C GLY A 477 14.11 11.18 -5.54
#